data_AF-A0A9D5LYV7-F1
#
_entry.id   AF-A0A9D5LYV7-F1
#
_cell.length_a   1.000
_cell.length_b   1.000
_cell.length_c   1.000
_cell.angle_alpha   90.00
_cell.angle_beta   90.00
_cell.angle_gamma   90.00
#
_symmetry.space_group_name_H-M   'P 1'
#
loop_
_entity.id
_entity.type
_entity.pdbx_description
1 polymer ?
#
loop_
_entity_poly.entity_id
_entity_poly.type
_entity_poly.pdbx_seq_one_letter_code
_entity_poly.pdbx_strand_id
1 'polypeptide(L)'
;MASTNDTPAKKSNKPKKDASQQQDQLLTYHGKPLVRCGNIIYYGKPEDKYVVTFRLEDQEPLGDLQISKRVIIELKTNEGKHSQLIRQAERSGLYKAFDIGMFWLEQALENG
;
A
#
# COMPACT_ATOMS: atom_id res chain seq x y z
N MET A 1 -3.86 41.75 36.57
CA MET A 1 -3.64 40.79 37.67
C MET A 1 -4.88 39.92 37.78
N ALA A 2 -4.67 38.58 37.82
CA ALA A 2 -5.59 37.51 38.26
C ALA A 2 -6.91 37.32 37.46
N SER A 3 -7.08 36.20 36.72
CA SER A 3 -7.67 34.92 37.17
C SER A 3 -9.20 35.01 37.28
N THR A 4 -10.05 34.11 36.75
CA THR A 4 -9.96 32.70 36.39
C THR A 4 -11.12 32.33 35.45
N ASN A 5 -10.88 31.35 34.56
CA ASN A 5 -11.90 30.50 33.94
C ASN A 5 -12.74 29.80 35.02
N ASP A 6 -14.03 29.52 34.75
CA ASP A 6 -14.60 28.23 35.11
C ASP A 6 -15.85 27.87 34.29
N THR A 7 -15.81 26.67 33.74
CA THR A 7 -16.88 25.94 33.04
C THR A 7 -17.48 24.93 34.02
N PRO A 8 -18.81 24.73 34.10
CA PRO A 8 -19.35 23.57 34.80
C PRO A 8 -19.56 22.39 33.83
N ALA A 9 -18.79 21.35 34.07
CA ALA A 9 -18.78 20.06 33.39
C ALA A 9 -20.12 19.29 33.48
N LYS A 10 -20.58 18.77 32.34
CA LYS A 10 -21.57 17.68 32.27
C LYS A 10 -20.86 16.33 32.41
N LYS A 11 -21.08 15.64 33.52
CA LYS A 11 -20.79 14.21 33.66
C LYS A 11 -21.81 13.41 32.86
N SER A 12 -21.33 12.54 31.98
CA SER A 12 -22.07 11.34 31.57
C SER A 12 -21.10 10.27 31.09
N ASN A 13 -21.20 9.13 31.78
CA ASN A 13 -20.50 7.85 31.66
C ASN A 13 -19.81 7.52 30.31
N LYS A 14 -18.50 7.23 30.41
CA LYS A 14 -17.74 6.49 29.39
C LYS A 14 -17.85 4.99 29.67
N PRO A 15 -18.42 4.16 28.78
CA PRO A 15 -18.27 2.72 28.89
C PRO A 15 -16.81 2.35 28.55
N LYS A 16 -16.18 1.60 29.46
CA LYS A 16 -14.93 0.88 29.21
C LYS A 16 -15.22 -0.17 28.13
N LYS A 17 -14.47 -0.15 27.03
CA LYS A 17 -14.47 -1.25 26.07
C LYS A 17 -13.03 -1.58 25.68
N ASP A 18 -12.57 -2.66 26.31
CA ASP A 18 -11.59 -3.67 25.90
C ASP A 18 -10.47 -3.27 24.93
N ALA A 19 -9.24 -3.44 25.42
CA ALA A 19 -8.01 -3.43 24.63
C ALA A 19 -8.01 -4.60 23.63
N SER A 20 -8.70 -4.44 22.50
CA SER A 20 -8.43 -5.23 21.30
C SER A 20 -7.14 -4.66 20.69
N GLN A 21 -6.10 -5.49 20.65
CA GLN A 21 -4.84 -5.20 19.96
C GLN A 21 -5.17 -4.68 18.54
N GLN A 22 -4.94 -3.39 18.31
CA GLN A 22 -4.99 -2.80 16.98
C GLN A 22 -3.77 -3.32 16.23
N GLN A 23 -3.89 -4.51 15.64
CA GLN A 23 -3.09 -4.81 14.46
C GLN A 23 -3.56 -3.83 13.39
N ASP A 24 -2.70 -2.86 13.04
CA ASP A 24 -2.91 -2.02 11.87
C ASP A 24 -3.19 -2.96 10.67
N GLN A 25 -4.45 -3.09 10.29
CA GLN A 25 -4.84 -3.94 9.17
C GLN A 25 -4.23 -3.33 7.92
N LEU A 26 -3.27 -4.04 7.33
CA LEU A 26 -2.66 -3.66 6.06
C LEU A 26 -3.77 -3.46 5.01
N LEU A 27 -3.64 -2.42 4.19
CA LEU A 27 -4.53 -2.22 3.05
C LEU A 27 -4.45 -3.46 2.16
N THR A 28 -5.60 -4.01 1.77
CA THR A 28 -5.67 -5.16 0.88
C THR A 28 -6.47 -4.81 -0.38
N TYR A 29 -6.11 -5.44 -1.49
CA TYR A 29 -6.84 -5.39 -2.75
C TYR A 29 -6.91 -6.82 -3.31
N HIS A 30 -8.10 -7.27 -3.70
CA HIS A 30 -8.37 -8.67 -4.09
C HIS A 30 -7.77 -9.70 -3.12
N GLY A 31 -7.88 -9.43 -1.81
CA GLY A 31 -7.39 -10.33 -0.75
C GLY A 31 -5.86 -10.45 -0.65
N LYS A 32 -5.09 -9.60 -1.34
CA LYS A 32 -3.63 -9.52 -1.23
C LYS A 32 -3.20 -8.17 -0.61
N PRO A 33 -2.18 -8.15 0.25
CA PRO A 33 -1.63 -6.91 0.81
C PRO A 33 -1.15 -5.94 -0.28
N LEU A 34 -1.40 -4.65 -0.03
CA LEU A 34 -0.98 -3.54 -0.86
C LEU A 34 -0.30 -2.49 0.02
N VAL A 35 1.03 -2.40 -0.07
CA VAL A 35 1.84 -1.56 0.81
C VAL A 35 2.52 -0.48 -0.03
N ARG A 36 2.40 0.78 0.40
CA ARG A 36 3.09 1.91 -0.25
C ARG A 36 4.22 2.44 0.64
N CYS A 37 5.41 2.53 0.06
CA CYS A 37 6.59 3.13 0.66
C CYS A 37 7.11 4.23 -0.28
N GLY A 38 6.75 5.49 -0.01
CA GLY A 38 7.15 6.62 -0.85
C GLY A 38 6.58 6.54 -2.26
N ASN A 39 7.45 6.37 -3.26
CA ASN A 39 7.11 6.19 -4.67
C ASN A 39 7.08 4.71 -5.11
N ILE A 40 7.19 3.77 -4.17
CA ILE A 40 7.14 2.34 -4.46
C ILE A 40 5.87 1.74 -3.85
N ILE A 41 5.17 0.93 -4.64
CA ILE A 41 4.02 0.13 -4.18
C ILE A 41 4.38 -1.35 -4.32
N TYR A 42 4.20 -2.11 -3.24
CA TYR A 42 4.35 -3.56 -3.20
C TYR A 42 2.97 -4.21 -3.18
N TYR A 43 2.79 -5.23 -4.02
CA TYR A 43 1.55 -6.00 -4.13
C TYR A 43 1.86 -7.50 -4.13
N GLY A 44 1.23 -8.23 -3.20
CA GLY A 44 1.43 -9.67 -3.01
C GLY A 44 1.47 -10.05 -1.54
N LYS A 45 1.34 -11.35 -1.25
CA LYS A 45 1.45 -11.86 0.13
C LYS A 45 2.93 -12.08 0.47
N PRO A 46 3.36 -11.79 1.71
CA PRO A 46 4.73 -12.06 2.15
C PRO A 46 5.12 -13.54 2.08
N GLU A 47 4.14 -14.45 2.10
CA GLU A 47 4.35 -15.90 2.08
C GLU A 47 4.40 -16.48 0.65
N ASP A 48 3.95 -15.72 -0.35
CA ASP A 48 3.92 -16.15 -1.75
C ASP A 48 5.34 -16.07 -2.36
N LYS A 49 5.64 -16.95 -3.33
CA LYS A 49 6.97 -17.04 -3.99
C LYS A 49 7.32 -15.78 -4.82
N TYR A 50 6.32 -15.04 -5.27
CA TYR A 50 6.48 -13.88 -6.13
C TYR A 50 5.72 -12.68 -5.56
N VAL A 51 6.25 -11.48 -5.85
CA VAL A 51 5.63 -10.19 -5.53
C VAL A 51 5.80 -9.23 -6.70
N VAL A 52 4.89 -8.26 -6.80
CA VAL A 52 4.98 -7.19 -7.80
C VAL A 52 5.33 -5.88 -7.12
N THR A 53 6.32 -5.20 -7.69
CA THR A 53 6.73 -3.85 -7.29
C THR A 53 6.34 -2.87 -8.39
N PHE A 54 5.67 -1.78 -8.03
CA PHE A 54 5.39 -0.64 -8.90
C PHE A 54 6.24 0.54 -8.45
N ARG A 55 7.15 1.02 -9.29
CA ARG A 55 7.91 2.24 -9.05
C ARG A 55 7.27 3.39 -9.81
N LEU A 56 6.77 4.37 -9.07
CA LEU A 56 6.08 5.54 -9.62
C LEU A 56 7.14 6.57 -10.01
N GLU A 57 7.25 6.80 -11.31
CA GLU A 57 8.12 7.77 -11.94
C GLU A 57 7.28 8.93 -12.52
N ASP A 58 7.93 10.07 -12.76
CA ASP A 58 7.35 11.25 -13.43
C ASP A 58 5.98 11.64 -12.86
N GLN A 59 5.97 12.06 -11.60
CA GLN A 59 4.73 12.49 -10.93
C GLN A 59 4.38 13.93 -11.31
N GLU A 60 3.10 14.19 -11.55
CA GLU A 60 2.55 15.53 -11.76
C GLU A 60 1.43 15.84 -10.75
N PRO A 61 1.29 17.11 -10.35
CA PRO A 61 0.16 17.53 -9.55
C PRO A 61 -1.13 17.50 -10.37
N LEU A 62 -2.17 16.86 -9.83
CA LEU A 62 -3.56 16.99 -10.26
C LEU A 62 -4.40 17.42 -9.07
N GLY A 63 -4.64 18.73 -8.96
CA GLY A 63 -5.28 19.31 -7.77
C GLY A 63 -4.42 19.05 -6.54
N ASP A 64 -5.01 18.43 -5.52
CA ASP A 64 -4.33 18.08 -4.26
C ASP A 64 -3.61 16.72 -4.32
N LEU A 65 -3.64 16.02 -5.47
CA LEU A 65 -3.03 14.70 -5.65
C LEU A 65 -1.76 14.77 -6.51
N GLN A 66 -0.85 13.82 -6.29
CA GLN A 66 0.27 13.56 -7.18
C GLN A 66 -0.02 12.30 -8.00
N ILE A 67 -0.02 12.43 -9.32
CA ILE A 67 -0.32 11.34 -10.25
C ILE A 67 0.95 10.94 -10.99
N SER A 68 1.24 9.65 -11.02
CA SER A 68 2.35 9.11 -11.82
C SER A 68 2.00 9.10 -13.30
N LYS A 69 2.84 9.70 -14.14
CA LYS A 69 2.75 9.55 -15.60
C LYS A 69 3.34 8.24 -16.07
N ARG A 70 4.39 7.77 -15.41
CA ARG A 70 5.16 6.60 -15.81
C ARG A 70 5.34 5.68 -14.62
N VAL A 71 5.05 4.40 -14.80
CA VAL A 71 5.19 3.42 -13.73
C VAL A 71 5.96 2.23 -14.25
N ILE A 72 7.05 1.90 -13.56
CA ILE A 72 7.84 0.71 -13.81
C ILE A 72 7.23 -0.42 -12.98
N ILE A 73 6.92 -1.53 -13.64
CA ILE A 73 6.34 -2.75 -13.06
C ILE A 73 7.44 -3.78 -13.02
N GLU A 74 7.66 -4.41 -11.87
CA GLU A 74 8.66 -5.45 -11.67
C GLU A 74 8.02 -6.64 -10.99
N LEU A 75 7.97 -7.79 -11.66
CA LEU A 75 7.69 -9.07 -11.02
C LEU A 75 9.01 -9.63 -10.47
N LYS A 76 9.06 -9.93 -9.18
CA LYS A 76 10.25 -10.43 -8.50
C LYS A 76 9.97 -11.68 -7.69
N THR A 77 10.98 -12.50 -7.44
CA THR A 77 10.91 -13.50 -6.36
C THR A 77 10.79 -12.78 -5.02
N ASN A 78 10.15 -13.42 -4.05
CA ASN A 78 9.91 -12.85 -2.72
C ASN A 78 10.97 -13.35 -1.71
N GLU A 79 12.22 -12.95 -1.93
CA GLU A 79 13.38 -13.40 -1.15
C GLU A 79 14.07 -12.24 -0.41
N GLY A 80 13.31 -11.16 -0.15
CA GLY A 80 13.81 -9.95 0.50
C GLY A 80 14.97 -9.32 -0.28
N LYS A 81 16.16 -9.28 0.34
CA LYS A 81 17.37 -8.70 -0.28
C LYS A 81 17.88 -9.49 -1.49
N HIS A 82 17.52 -10.76 -1.60
CA HIS A 82 17.95 -11.65 -2.69
C HIS A 82 16.94 -11.75 -3.83
N SER A 83 15.84 -11.00 -3.75
CA SER A 83 14.76 -11.01 -4.74
C SER A 83 15.29 -10.81 -6.16
N GLN A 84 15.01 -11.77 -7.03
CA GLN A 84 15.42 -11.79 -8.42
C GLN A 84 14.33 -11.19 -9.30
N LEU A 85 14.73 -10.34 -10.26
CA LEU A 85 13.82 -9.80 -11.26
C LEU A 85 13.46 -10.87 -12.29
N ILE A 86 12.16 -11.18 -12.41
CA ILE A 86 11.64 -12.14 -13.38
C ILE A 86 11.19 -11.41 -14.65
N ARG A 87 10.49 -10.30 -14.49
CA ARG A 87 9.93 -9.53 -15.60
C ARG A 87 9.81 -8.06 -15.25
N GLN A 88 10.06 -7.20 -16.23
CA GLN A 88 9.86 -5.76 -16.11
C GLN A 88 9.08 -5.20 -17.29
N ALA A 89 8.24 -4.22 -17.05
CA ALA A 89 7.69 -3.35 -18.09
C ALA A 89 7.49 -1.94 -17.56
N GLU A 90 7.19 -1.02 -18.47
CA GLU A 90 6.83 0.34 -18.15
C GLU A 90 5.47 0.67 -18.77
N ARG A 91 4.62 1.39 -18.03
CA ARG A 91 3.30 1.82 -18.51
C ARG A 91 3.00 3.25 -18.14
N SER A 92 2.11 3.85 -18.93
CA SER A 92 1.55 5.16 -18.64
C SER A 92 0.48 5.07 -17.55
N GLY A 93 0.76 5.70 -16.41
CA GLY A 93 -0.14 5.74 -15.26
C GLY A 93 -0.19 4.45 -14.45
N LEU A 94 -0.56 4.59 -13.17
CA LEU A 94 -0.65 3.49 -12.23
C LEU A 94 -1.71 2.45 -12.62
N TYR A 95 -2.89 2.86 -13.11
CA TYR A 95 -3.97 1.92 -13.42
C TYR A 95 -3.58 0.86 -14.45
N LYS A 96 -3.05 1.29 -15.61
CA LYS A 96 -2.58 0.36 -16.66
C LYS A 96 -1.42 -0.51 -16.20
N ALA A 97 -0.56 0.06 -15.34
CA ALA A 97 0.55 -0.68 -14.77
C ALA A 97 0.04 -1.78 -13.83
N PHE A 98 -0.93 -1.44 -13.00
CA PHE A 98 -1.50 -2.29 -11.96
C PHE A 98 -2.20 -3.51 -12.56
N ASP A 99 -3.02 -3.34 -13.60
CA ASP A 99 -3.71 -4.44 -14.29
C ASP A 99 -2.74 -5.51 -14.79
N ILE A 100 -1.63 -5.08 -15.40
CA ILE A 100 -0.60 -5.99 -15.92
C ILE A 100 0.17 -6.66 -14.77
N GLY A 101 0.50 -5.89 -13.73
CA GLY A 101 1.18 -6.44 -12.55
C GLY A 101 0.36 -7.53 -11.86
N MET A 102 -0.93 -7.31 -11.67
CA MET A 102 -1.83 -8.33 -11.10
C MET A 102 -1.85 -9.60 -11.93
N PHE A 103 -2.05 -9.47 -13.24
CA PHE A 103 -2.05 -10.61 -14.16
C PHE A 103 -0.73 -11.39 -14.10
N TRP A 104 0.41 -10.70 -14.07
CA TRP A 104 1.71 -11.35 -13.94
C TRP A 104 1.87 -12.09 -12.61
N LEU A 105 1.39 -11.51 -11.51
CA LEU A 105 1.46 -12.15 -10.21
C LEU A 105 0.62 -13.42 -10.17
N GLU A 106 -0.62 -13.35 -10.65
CA GLU A 106 -1.53 -14.50 -10.72
C GLU A 106 -0.93 -15.61 -11.58
N GLN A 107 -0.48 -15.29 -12.79
CA GLN A 107 0.15 -16.26 -13.69
C GLN A 107 1.42 -16.89 -13.11
N ALA A 108 2.24 -16.11 -12.38
CA ALA A 108 3.46 -16.62 -11.76
C ALA A 108 3.18 -17.54 -10.57
N LEU A 109 2.10 -17.28 -9.82
CA LEU A 109 1.69 -18.11 -8.68
C LEU A 109 0.91 -19.35 -9.09
N GLU A 110 0.23 -19.34 -10.24
CA GLU A 110 -0.44 -20.52 -10.79
C GLU A 110 0.53 -21.51 -11.44
N ASN A 111 1.61 -21.01 -12.07
CA ASN A 111 2.54 -21.82 -12.87
C ASN A 111 3.89 -22.13 -12.20
N GLY A 112 4.10 -21.73 -10.94
CA GLY A 112 5.43 -21.74 -10.29
C GLY A 112 5.46 -22.38 -8.91
#